data_AF-A0A067EBX5-F1
#
_entry.id   AF-A0A067EBX5-F1
#
_cell.length_a   1.000
_cell.length_b   1.000
_cell.length_c   1.000
_cell.angle_alpha   90.00
_cell.angle_beta   90.00
_cell.angle_gamma   90.00
#
_symmetry.space_group_name_H-M   'P 1'
#
loop_
_entity.id
_entity.type
_entity.pdbx_description
1 polymer ?
#
loop_
_entity_poly.entity_id
_entity_poly.type
_entity_poly.pdbx_seq_one_letter_code
_entity_poly.pdbx_strand_id
1 'polypeptide(L)'
;MPRSELIDRLLSIQHYMKLPNEQKEGTSVETPARFQRTDQWIPVYAWLENLDQDEVVKSKDISDWLNANPQVKEQLCSRHSRYHLMHYIKKCHLKILKRREKKISNEAAAAPLNKETSLTVQKNVVPKQPAPPPPSNPLSLIPKDSDLYVSKRNEALRKYEILVELEKKLSPIFSKRQDVN
;
A
#
# COMPACT_ATOMS: atom_id res chain seq x y z
N MET A 1 9.79 34.80 -24.19
CA MET A 1 9.87 35.00 -22.72
C MET A 1 11.25 34.52 -22.28
N PRO A 2 12.11 35.40 -21.75
CA PRO A 2 13.44 35.03 -21.27
C PRO A 2 13.37 34.05 -20.09
N ARG A 3 14.40 33.23 -19.92
CA ARG A 3 14.45 32.16 -18.89
C ARG A 3 14.31 32.70 -17.47
N SER A 4 14.79 33.92 -17.23
CA SER A 4 14.66 34.63 -15.95
C SER A 4 13.21 34.87 -15.57
N GLU A 5 12.37 35.37 -16.50
CA GLU A 5 10.95 35.63 -16.24
C GLU A 5 10.16 34.36 -15.91
N LEU A 6 10.52 33.22 -16.52
CA LEU A 6 9.92 31.93 -16.18
C LEU A 6 10.25 31.49 -14.75
N ILE A 7 11.50 31.68 -14.32
CA ILE A 7 11.94 31.34 -12.97
C ILE A 7 11.24 32.25 -11.95
N ASP A 8 11.20 33.56 -12.19
CA ASP A 8 10.51 34.51 -11.29
C ASP A 8 9.02 34.23 -11.19
N ARG A 9 8.38 33.88 -12.31
CA ARG A 9 6.96 33.51 -12.31
C ARG A 9 6.70 32.21 -11.54
N LEU A 10 7.58 31.22 -11.66
CA LEU A 10 7.47 29.97 -10.90
C LEU A 10 7.69 30.19 -9.39
N LEU A 11 8.68 31.00 -9.02
CA LEU A 11 8.95 31.37 -7.63
C LEU A 11 7.78 32.16 -7.04
N SER A 12 7.25 33.14 -7.77
CA SER A 12 6.08 33.91 -7.37
C SER A 12 4.87 33.02 -7.08
N ILE A 13 4.56 32.06 -7.96
CA ILE A 13 3.46 31.09 -7.75
C ILE A 13 3.72 30.23 -6.50
N GLN A 14 4.96 29.77 -6.28
CA GLN A 14 5.31 29.01 -5.08
C GLN A 14 5.10 29.83 -3.80
N HIS A 15 5.42 31.12 -3.82
CA HIS A 15 5.21 32.03 -2.69
C HIS A 15 3.71 32.22 -2.39
N TYR A 16 2.84 32.33 -3.39
CA TYR A 16 1.39 32.42 -3.17
C TYR A 16 0.77 31.11 -2.63
N MET A 17 1.35 29.96 -2.96
CA MET A 17 0.91 28.66 -2.44
C MET A 17 1.40 28.38 -1.02
N LYS A 18 2.43 29.08 -0.56
CA LYS A 18 2.96 28.98 0.79
C LYS A 18 2.22 29.97 1.70
N LEU A 19 1.06 29.53 2.21
CA LEU A 19 0.30 30.23 3.24
C LEU A 19 1.23 30.70 4.39
N PRO A 20 1.02 31.91 4.97
CA PRO A 20 1.78 32.36 6.12
C PRO A 20 1.54 31.38 7.28
N ASN A 21 2.57 30.60 7.60
CA ASN A 21 2.63 29.79 8.80
C ASN A 21 2.99 30.74 9.94
N GLU A 22 1.98 31.27 10.64
CA GLU A 22 2.17 31.92 11.93
C GLU A 22 2.90 30.94 12.85
N GLN A 23 4.10 31.32 13.25
CA GLN A 23 4.99 30.54 14.10
C GLN A 23 4.33 30.29 15.46
N LYS A 24 3.99 29.04 15.76
CA LYS A 24 4.05 28.49 17.11
C LYS A 24 4.67 27.10 17.06
N GLU A 25 5.67 26.93 17.91
CA GLU A 25 6.57 25.80 18.02
C GLU A 25 5.85 24.46 18.24
N GLY A 26 6.42 23.42 17.64
CA GLY A 26 6.36 22.05 18.17
C GLY A 26 5.01 21.34 18.13
N THR A 27 4.45 21.06 16.95
CA THR A 27 3.59 19.88 16.75
C THR A 27 3.63 19.48 15.27
N SER A 28 3.95 18.21 15.03
CA SER A 28 3.93 17.54 13.73
C SER A 28 2.66 17.92 12.93
N VAL A 29 2.84 18.54 11.77
CA VAL A 29 1.75 18.86 10.83
C VAL A 29 1.19 17.55 10.28
N GLU A 30 0.21 17.00 10.98
CA GLU A 30 -0.61 15.87 10.53
C GLU A 30 -1.54 16.37 9.41
N THR A 31 -1.38 15.80 8.22
CA THR A 31 -2.21 16.13 7.06
C THR A 31 -3.61 15.52 7.30
N PRO A 32 -4.71 16.30 7.44
CA PRO A 32 -5.91 15.82 8.14
C PRO A 32 -6.89 15.01 7.27
N ALA A 33 -6.42 14.34 6.21
CA ALA A 33 -7.34 13.67 5.29
C ALA A 33 -6.79 12.42 4.58
N ARG A 34 -5.66 11.86 5.03
CA ARG A 34 -5.20 10.56 4.54
C ARG A 34 -4.95 9.64 5.73
N PHE A 35 -5.88 8.72 5.95
CA PHE A 35 -5.66 7.50 6.75
C PHE A 35 -5.69 7.54 8.29
N GLN A 36 -6.42 8.46 8.92
CA GLN A 36 -6.63 8.40 10.39
C GLN A 36 -7.14 7.04 10.92
N ARG A 37 -7.87 6.25 10.11
CA ARG A 37 -8.29 4.89 10.50
C ARG A 37 -7.14 3.88 10.50
N THR A 38 -6.09 4.08 9.71
CA THR A 38 -4.90 3.22 9.67
C THR A 38 -3.89 3.62 10.74
N ASP A 39 -3.88 4.89 11.13
CA ASP A 39 -2.87 5.41 12.07
C ASP A 39 -2.99 4.80 13.47
N GLN A 40 -4.20 4.40 13.88
CA GLN A 40 -4.43 3.69 15.16
C GLN A 40 -3.66 2.38 15.27
N TRP A 41 -3.34 1.77 14.13
CA TRP A 41 -2.60 0.51 14.07
C TRP A 41 -1.10 0.72 13.88
N ILE A 42 -0.61 1.95 13.68
CA ILE A 42 0.83 2.22 13.50
C ILE A 42 1.66 1.66 14.65
N PRO A 43 1.32 1.87 15.94
CA PRO A 43 2.11 1.33 17.04
C PRO A 43 2.18 -0.19 17.04
N VAL A 44 1.08 -0.84 16.64
CA VAL A 44 1.00 -2.30 16.50
C VAL A 44 1.89 -2.77 15.35
N TYR A 45 1.84 -2.11 14.19
CA TYR A 45 2.68 -2.46 13.05
C TYR A 45 4.16 -2.28 13.35
N ALA A 46 4.55 -1.17 13.96
CA ALA A 46 5.92 -0.93 14.39
C ALA A 46 6.40 -2.04 15.31
N TRP A 47 5.61 -2.37 16.34
CA TRP A 47 5.93 -3.48 17.23
C TRP A 47 6.13 -4.82 16.49
N LEU A 48 5.21 -5.17 15.59
CA LEU A 48 5.28 -6.43 14.83
C LEU A 48 6.49 -6.48 13.88
N GLU A 49 6.87 -5.37 13.26
CA GLU A 49 8.05 -5.30 12.39
C GLU A 49 9.37 -5.45 13.17
N ASN A 50 9.39 -5.04 14.43
CA ASN A 50 10.53 -5.20 15.33
C ASN A 50 10.63 -6.59 15.97
N LEU A 51 9.60 -7.45 15.84
CA LEU A 51 9.69 -8.84 16.28
C LEU A 51 10.54 -9.63 15.29
N ASP A 52 11.76 -10.00 15.68
CA ASP A 52 12.64 -10.86 14.86
C ASP A 52 12.25 -12.35 14.93
N GLN A 53 10.95 -12.63 14.87
CA GLN A 53 10.40 -13.98 14.90
C GLN A 53 9.75 -14.29 13.56
N ASP A 54 10.08 -15.44 12.98
CA ASP A 54 9.45 -15.95 11.75
C ASP A 54 8.12 -16.69 12.01
N GLU A 55 7.71 -16.78 13.28
CA GLU A 55 6.44 -17.37 13.70
C GLU A 55 5.36 -16.31 13.93
N VAL A 56 4.09 -16.71 13.77
CA VAL A 56 2.94 -15.87 14.11
C VAL A 56 2.92 -15.56 15.61
N VAL A 57 2.80 -14.28 15.98
CA VAL A 57 2.80 -13.82 17.38
C VAL A 57 1.71 -14.52 18.22
N LYS A 58 2.09 -14.95 19.44
CA LYS A 58 1.20 -15.71 20.31
C LYS A 58 0.21 -14.80 21.02
N SER A 59 -0.95 -15.34 21.38
CA SER A 59 -2.00 -14.56 22.06
C SER A 59 -1.53 -13.94 23.38
N LYS A 60 -0.58 -14.59 24.05
CA LYS A 60 0.03 -14.11 25.30
C LYS A 60 0.87 -12.85 25.02
N ASP A 61 1.80 -12.91 24.08
CA ASP A 61 2.66 -11.78 23.72
C ASP A 61 1.86 -10.55 23.28
N ILE A 62 0.76 -10.76 22.53
CA ILE A 62 -0.15 -9.66 22.17
C ILE A 62 -0.79 -9.06 23.43
N SER A 63 -1.25 -9.90 24.36
CA SER A 63 -1.90 -9.42 25.59
C SER A 63 -0.90 -8.66 26.47
N ASP A 64 0.31 -9.18 26.60
CA ASP A 64 1.39 -8.58 27.38
C ASP A 64 1.81 -7.24 26.78
N TRP A 65 1.96 -7.15 25.46
CA TRP A 65 2.28 -5.90 24.77
C TRP A 65 1.16 -4.86 24.91
N LEU A 66 -0.10 -5.26 24.79
CA LEU A 66 -1.24 -4.35 25.01
C LEU A 66 -1.30 -3.87 26.46
N ASN A 67 -0.95 -4.72 27.44
CA ASN A 67 -0.90 -4.33 28.84
C ASN A 67 0.25 -3.35 29.12
N ALA A 68 1.38 -3.49 28.43
CA ALA A 68 2.50 -2.54 28.52
C ALA A 68 2.19 -1.18 27.85
N ASN A 69 1.21 -1.12 26.96
CA ASN A 69 0.82 0.09 26.21
C ASN A 69 -0.66 0.44 26.43
N PRO A 70 -1.04 0.93 27.63
CA PRO A 70 -2.44 1.10 28.02
C PRO A 70 -3.21 2.09 27.13
N GLN A 71 -2.57 3.16 26.66
CA GLN A 71 -3.19 4.14 25.75
C GLN A 71 -3.63 3.51 24.42
N VAL A 72 -2.74 2.71 23.81
CA VAL A 72 -3.03 2.00 22.56
C VAL A 72 -4.10 0.94 22.80
N LYS A 73 -4.00 0.21 23.91
CA LYS A 73 -4.98 -0.81 24.30
C LYS A 73 -6.37 -0.22 24.48
N GLU A 74 -6.53 0.87 25.22
CA GLU A 74 -7.81 1.53 25.45
C GLU A 74 -8.44 2.01 24.13
N GLN A 75 -7.65 2.67 23.29
CA GLN A 75 -8.09 3.15 21.98
C GLN A 75 -8.57 2.02 21.07
N LEU A 76 -7.83 0.91 21.03
CA LEU A 76 -8.17 -0.25 20.21
C LEU A 76 -9.37 -1.03 20.78
N CYS A 77 -9.45 -1.18 22.10
CA CYS A 77 -10.56 -1.85 22.79
C CYS A 77 -11.87 -1.06 22.73
N SER A 78 -11.82 0.27 22.62
CA SER A 78 -13.00 1.12 22.43
C SER A 78 -13.76 0.79 21.15
N ARG A 79 -13.05 0.37 20.09
CA ARG A 79 -13.61 0.17 18.75
C ARG A 79 -13.74 -1.29 18.33
N HIS A 80 -13.01 -2.19 18.98
CA HIS A 80 -12.91 -3.57 18.56
C HIS A 80 -13.00 -4.53 19.74
N SER A 81 -13.70 -5.64 19.53
CA SER A 81 -13.74 -6.71 20.50
C SER A 81 -12.35 -7.32 20.70
N ARG A 82 -12.10 -7.89 21.88
CA ARG A 82 -10.85 -8.60 22.18
C ARG A 82 -10.51 -9.65 21.12
N TYR A 83 -11.50 -10.42 20.69
CA TYR A 83 -11.34 -11.42 19.64
C TYR A 83 -10.87 -10.78 18.32
N HIS A 84 -11.52 -9.67 17.91
CA HIS A 84 -11.15 -8.97 16.68
C HIS A 84 -9.72 -8.45 16.74
N LEU A 85 -9.30 -7.86 17.87
CA LEU A 85 -7.93 -7.38 18.05
C LEU A 85 -6.91 -8.52 17.88
N MET A 86 -7.08 -9.61 18.63
CA MET A 86 -6.17 -10.76 18.54
C MET A 86 -6.08 -11.29 17.12
N HIS A 87 -7.22 -11.48 16.46
CA HIS A 87 -7.27 -12.01 15.10
C HIS A 87 -6.62 -11.06 14.10
N TYR A 88 -6.91 -9.77 14.19
CA TYR A 88 -6.39 -8.78 13.26
C TYR A 88 -4.88 -8.59 13.41
N ILE A 89 -4.38 -8.54 14.65
CA ILE A 89 -2.94 -8.45 14.94
C ILE A 89 -2.19 -9.66 14.36
N LYS A 90 -2.70 -10.87 14.57
CA LYS A 90 -2.13 -12.10 13.96
C LYS A 90 -2.15 -12.03 12.43
N LYS A 91 -3.25 -11.53 11.85
CA LYS A 91 -3.35 -11.36 10.39
C LYS A 91 -2.35 -10.33 9.86
N CYS A 92 -2.08 -9.27 10.60
CA CYS A 92 -1.05 -8.28 10.26
C CYS A 92 0.34 -8.91 10.28
N HIS A 93 0.68 -9.65 11.34
CA HIS A 93 1.98 -10.31 11.45
C HIS A 93 2.20 -11.32 10.32
N LEU A 94 1.19 -12.13 10.00
CA LEU A 94 1.26 -13.07 8.87
C LEU A 94 1.51 -12.35 7.52
N LYS A 95 0.97 -11.14 7.34
CA LYS A 95 1.27 -10.34 6.13
C LYS A 95 2.71 -9.81 6.12
N ILE A 96 3.25 -9.46 7.28
CA ILE A 96 4.65 -9.01 7.42
C ILE A 96 5.59 -10.17 7.11
N LEU A 97 5.36 -11.36 7.69
CA LEU A 97 6.14 -12.58 7.44
C LEU A 97 6.16 -12.94 5.96
N LYS A 98 4.98 -13.03 5.31
CA LYS A 98 4.88 -13.29 3.86
C LYS A 98 5.60 -12.25 3.00
N ARG A 99 5.72 -11.00 3.47
CA ARG A 99 6.47 -9.95 2.78
C ARG A 99 7.97 -10.09 3.02
N ARG A 100 8.40 -10.48 4.23
CA ARG A 100 9.81 -10.74 4.59
C ARG A 100 10.36 -11.93 3.81
N GLU A 101 9.64 -13.04 3.76
CA GLU A 101 10.01 -14.23 2.97
C GLU A 101 10.21 -13.89 1.48
N LYS A 102 9.31 -13.08 0.91
CA LYS A 102 9.42 -12.62 -0.49
C LYS A 102 10.61 -11.70 -0.72
N LYS A 103 10.91 -10.81 0.23
CA LYS A 103 12.10 -9.95 0.15
C LYS A 103 13.36 -10.80 0.20
N ILE A 104 13.47 -11.75 1.13
CA ILE A 104 14.62 -12.67 1.22
C ILE A 104 14.76 -13.49 -0.07
N SER A 105 13.66 -13.99 -0.65
CA SER A 105 13.72 -14.73 -1.92
C SER A 105 14.16 -13.86 -3.11
N ASN A 106 13.81 -12.58 -3.14
CA ASN A 106 14.20 -11.66 -4.20
C ASN A 106 15.63 -11.12 -4.01
N GLU A 107 16.07 -10.95 -2.76
CA GLU A 107 17.43 -10.51 -2.42
C GLU A 107 18.43 -11.67 -2.57
N ALA A 108 18.04 -12.92 -2.27
CA ALA A 108 18.84 -14.11 -2.54
C ALA A 108 19.00 -14.40 -4.05
N ALA A 109 18.08 -13.93 -4.90
CA ALA A 109 18.23 -13.99 -6.35
C ALA A 109 19.20 -12.91 -6.91
N ALA A 110 19.59 -11.92 -6.10
CA ALA A 110 20.53 -10.86 -6.47
C ALA A 110 21.95 -11.07 -5.90
N ALA A 111 22.18 -12.14 -5.14
CA ALA A 111 23.50 -12.49 -4.60
C ALA A 111 24.10 -13.69 -5.37
N PRO A 112 25.31 -13.58 -5.96
CA PRO A 112 25.99 -14.75 -6.46
C PRO A 112 26.68 -15.49 -5.31
N LEU A 113 26.60 -16.82 -5.39
CA LEU A 113 27.59 -17.83 -4.97
C LEU A 113 27.25 -18.73 -3.75
N ASN A 114 26.94 -19.99 -4.10
CA ASN A 114 27.24 -21.29 -3.45
C ASN A 114 26.86 -21.45 -1.96
N LYS A 115 26.25 -22.56 -1.50
CA LYS A 115 26.69 -23.95 -1.67
C LYS A 115 25.53 -24.93 -1.45
N GLU A 116 25.59 -25.97 -2.26
CA GLU A 116 25.03 -27.32 -2.16
C GLU A 116 24.75 -27.84 -0.74
N THR A 117 23.51 -28.32 -0.50
CA THR A 117 23.26 -29.57 0.23
C THR A 117 21.98 -30.22 -0.30
N SER A 118 22.20 -31.22 -1.13
CA SER A 118 21.29 -32.30 -1.46
C SER A 118 20.83 -33.06 -0.20
N LEU A 119 19.59 -33.59 -0.19
CA LEU A 119 19.27 -35.01 0.07
C LEU A 119 17.74 -35.26 0.06
N THR A 120 17.27 -35.80 -1.06
CA THR A 120 16.53 -37.08 -1.18
C THR A 120 15.14 -37.32 -0.53
N VAL A 121 14.13 -37.34 -1.42
CA VAL A 121 13.12 -38.40 -1.70
C VAL A 121 12.28 -38.99 -0.56
N GLN A 122 10.95 -38.88 -0.69
CA GLN A 122 10.02 -40.02 -0.54
C GLN A 122 8.85 -39.93 -1.53
N LYS A 123 8.40 -41.10 -1.97
CA LYS A 123 7.64 -41.41 -3.19
C LYS A 123 6.18 -41.74 -2.86
N ASN A 124 5.32 -41.51 -3.85
CA ASN A 124 4.14 -42.28 -4.26
C ASN A 124 2.71 -41.72 -4.05
N VAL A 125 1.95 -41.98 -5.12
CA VAL A 125 0.49 -42.14 -5.30
C VAL A 125 -0.28 -40.94 -5.88
N VAL A 126 -0.57 -41.07 -7.17
CA VAL A 126 -1.59 -40.38 -7.99
C VAL A 126 -2.94 -41.08 -7.77
N PRO A 127 -4.08 -40.35 -7.63
CA PRO A 127 -4.97 -40.19 -8.78
C PRO A 127 -5.68 -38.82 -8.91
N LYS A 128 -5.53 -38.21 -10.09
CA LYS A 128 -6.56 -37.55 -10.93
C LYS A 128 -7.66 -36.70 -10.24
N GLN A 129 -7.53 -35.38 -10.28
CA GLN A 129 -8.66 -34.42 -10.30
C GLN A 129 -8.24 -33.08 -10.99
N PRO A 130 -9.19 -32.26 -11.47
CA PRO A 130 -9.06 -31.49 -12.71
C PRO A 130 -8.31 -30.17 -12.54
N ALA A 131 -7.87 -29.62 -13.67
CA ALA A 131 -7.20 -28.33 -13.78
C ALA A 131 -7.96 -27.21 -13.02
N PRO A 132 -7.26 -26.33 -12.29
CA PRO A 132 -7.89 -25.19 -11.66
C PRO A 132 -8.47 -24.25 -12.75
N PRO A 133 -9.69 -23.73 -12.58
CA PRO A 133 -10.21 -22.72 -13.50
C PRO A 133 -9.31 -21.47 -13.46
N PRO A 134 -9.21 -20.73 -14.57
CA PRO A 134 -8.44 -19.49 -14.62
C PRO A 134 -8.93 -18.52 -13.53
N PRO A 135 -8.06 -17.64 -13.01
CA PRO A 135 -8.43 -16.71 -11.95
C PRO A 135 -9.52 -15.77 -12.46
N SER A 136 -10.77 -16.10 -12.15
CA SER A 136 -11.91 -15.21 -12.37
C SER A 136 -11.66 -13.95 -11.57
N ASN A 137 -11.53 -12.83 -12.29
CA ASN A 137 -11.30 -11.52 -11.73
C ASN A 137 -12.43 -11.24 -10.71
N PRO A 138 -12.17 -11.04 -9.41
CA PRO A 138 -13.20 -10.98 -8.37
C PRO A 138 -14.20 -9.80 -8.53
N LEU A 139 -13.98 -8.95 -9.52
CA LEU A 139 -14.87 -7.87 -9.94
C LEU A 139 -15.98 -8.33 -10.91
N SER A 140 -15.90 -9.53 -11.49
CA SER A 140 -16.90 -10.02 -12.45
C SER A 140 -18.20 -10.49 -11.78
N LEU A 141 -18.22 -10.59 -10.45
CA LEU A 141 -19.37 -11.07 -9.66
C LEU A 141 -20.18 -9.94 -9.02
N ILE A 142 -19.74 -8.68 -9.15
CA ILE A 142 -20.46 -7.54 -8.57
C ILE A 142 -21.65 -7.22 -9.50
N PRO A 143 -22.89 -7.18 -8.97
CA PRO A 143 -24.05 -6.76 -9.75
C PRO A 143 -23.79 -5.41 -10.41
N LYS A 144 -24.10 -5.30 -11.71
CA LYS A 144 -23.88 -4.07 -12.50
C LYS A 144 -24.66 -2.86 -11.98
N ASP A 145 -25.61 -3.09 -11.08
CA ASP A 145 -26.44 -2.07 -10.45
C ASP A 145 -26.02 -1.74 -9.01
N SER A 146 -24.92 -2.35 -8.51
CA SER A 146 -24.39 -2.00 -7.19
C SER A 146 -23.82 -0.57 -7.19
N ASP A 147 -24.10 0.21 -6.14
CA ASP A 147 -23.52 1.54 -5.93
C ASP A 147 -21.99 1.56 -6.09
N LEU A 148 -21.32 0.49 -5.66
CA LEU A 148 -19.87 0.33 -5.80
C LEU A 148 -19.45 0.22 -7.27
N TYR A 149 -20.19 -0.55 -8.07
CA TYR A 149 -19.94 -0.70 -9.50
C TYR A 149 -20.19 0.61 -10.26
N VAL A 150 -21.30 1.29 -9.97
CA VAL A 150 -21.64 2.59 -10.56
C VAL A 150 -20.57 3.64 -10.21
N SER A 151 -20.16 3.70 -8.94
CA SER A 151 -19.10 4.61 -8.50
C SER A 151 -17.78 4.36 -9.22
N LYS A 152 -17.38 3.09 -9.39
CA LYS A 152 -16.15 2.72 -10.09
C LYS A 152 -16.21 3.01 -11.58
N ARG A 153 -17.36 2.78 -12.22
CA ARG A 153 -17.60 3.13 -13.62
C ARG A 153 -17.50 4.64 -13.84
N ASN A 154 -18.12 5.44 -12.97
CA ASN A 154 -18.07 6.90 -13.05
C ASN A 154 -16.65 7.43 -12.80
N GLU A 155 -15.91 6.84 -11.85
CA GLU A 155 -14.50 7.17 -11.61
C GLU A 155 -13.64 6.86 -12.86
N ALA A 156 -13.85 5.70 -13.49
CA ALA A 156 -13.15 5.31 -14.71
C ALA A 156 -13.49 6.24 -15.89
N LEU A 157 -14.76 6.64 -16.03
CA LEU A 157 -15.20 7.57 -17.08
C LEU A 157 -14.50 8.93 -16.94
N ARG A 158 -14.49 9.51 -15.72
CA ARG A 158 -13.78 10.78 -15.47
C ARG A 158 -12.30 10.68 -15.79
N LYS A 159 -11.65 9.57 -15.45
CA LYS A 159 -10.22 9.35 -15.78
C LYS A 159 -10.01 9.29 -17.28
N TYR A 160 -10.89 8.62 -18.01
CA TYR A 160 -10.83 8.56 -19.47
C TYR A 160 -10.97 9.95 -20.11
N GLU A 161 -11.93 10.76 -19.64
CA GLU A 161 -12.11 12.14 -20.13
C GLU A 161 -10.84 12.99 -19.94
N ILE A 162 -10.21 12.89 -18.77
CA ILE A 162 -8.93 13.58 -18.49
C ILE A 162 -7.85 13.11 -19.46
N LEU A 163 -7.72 11.80 -19.68
CA LEU A 163 -6.72 11.25 -20.60
C LEU A 163 -6.95 11.71 -22.03
N VAL A 164 -8.20 11.75 -22.49
CA VAL A 164 -8.56 12.26 -23.82
C VAL A 164 -8.25 13.76 -23.94
N GLU A 165 -8.52 14.55 -22.90
CA GLU A 165 -8.16 15.97 -22.91
C GLU A 165 -6.64 16.18 -22.96
N LEU A 166 -5.88 15.36 -22.22
CA LEU A 166 -4.42 15.37 -22.27
C LEU A 166 -3.90 14.97 -23.65
N GLU A 167 -4.45 13.91 -24.25
CA GLU A 167 -4.11 13.49 -25.60
C GLU A 167 -4.35 14.62 -26.61
N LYS A 168 -5.49 15.32 -26.54
CA LYS A 168 -5.78 16.47 -27.40
C LYS A 168 -4.77 17.61 -27.23
N LYS A 169 -4.31 17.88 -26.01
CA LYS A 169 -3.29 18.91 -25.75
C LYS A 169 -1.91 18.51 -26.26
N LEU A 170 -1.62 17.21 -26.27
CA LEU A 170 -0.32 16.66 -26.65
C LEU A 170 -0.21 16.36 -28.16
N SER A 171 -1.31 16.00 -28.83
CA SER A 171 -1.35 15.64 -30.26
C SER A 171 -0.71 16.69 -31.19
N PRO A 172 -0.92 18.00 -31.00
CA PRO A 172 -0.25 19.04 -31.81
C PRO A 172 1.26 19.15 -31.56
N ILE A 173 1.72 18.78 -30.36
CA ILE A 173 3.14 18.86 -29.97
C ILE A 173 3.93 17.71 -30.61
N PHE A 174 3.32 16.52 -30.70
CA PHE A 174 3.92 15.35 -31.33
C PHE A 174 3.82 15.36 -32.87
N SER A 175 2.82 16.03 -33.45
CA SER A 175 2.68 16.15 -34.91
C SER A 175 3.65 17.17 -35.53
N LYS A 176 4.24 18.08 -34.76
CA LYS A 176 5.07 19.19 -35.27
C LYS A 176 6.53 18.81 -35.56
N ARG A 177 6.88 17.52 -35.61
CA ARG A 177 8.25 17.02 -35.83
C ARG A 177 8.48 16.33 -37.19
N GLN A 178 7.59 16.50 -38.18
CA GLN A 178 7.75 15.85 -39.48
C GLN A 178 8.01 16.76 -40.69
N ASP A 179 8.15 18.07 -40.53
CA ASP A 179 8.59 18.95 -41.63
C ASP A 179 9.99 19.51 -41.35
N VAL A 180 11.00 18.68 -41.64
CA VAL A 180 12.33 19.16 -41.99
C VAL A 180 12.75 18.38 -43.24
N ASN A 181 12.49 18.97 -44.40
CA ASN A 181 13.15 18.67 -45.67
C ASN A 181 13.59 20.01 -46.26
#